data_AF-G0MHC7-F1
#
_entry.id   AF-G0MHC7-F1
#
_cell.length_a   1.000
_cell.length_b   1.000
_cell.length_c   1.000
_cell.angle_alpha   90.00
_cell.angle_beta   90.00
_cell.angle_gamma   90.00
#
_symmetry.space_group_name_H-M   'P 1'
#
loop_
_entity.id
_entity.type
_entity.pdbx_description
1 polymer ?
#
loop_
_entity_poly.entity_id
_entity_poly.type
_entity_poly.pdbx_seq_one_letter_code
_entity_poly.pdbx_strand_id
1 'polypeptide(L)'
;MTMQMIAYKATRTPCCLDTLMPNVCKALYNRDHEKFTRQCRNNADFSFIQCCHSCHFNMDMFTSDTIPVPADLYQHDVEELLLRHHPQNCFDRHGTQFCEAFVTRSGMWGRKALTCQHSAFAFRVCRKTCGFCASVNKTATVRYDSTLAKNPKSCERLF
;
A
#
# COMPACT_ATOMS: atom_id res chain seq x y z
N MET A 1 22.95 3.80 29.56
CA MET A 1 21.67 4.32 29.05
C MET A 1 21.45 3.78 27.65
N THR A 2 20.60 2.77 27.48
CA THR A 2 20.20 2.27 26.16
C THR A 2 19.29 3.32 25.53
N MET A 3 19.76 4.01 24.49
CA MET A 3 18.88 4.81 23.64
C MET A 3 17.84 3.85 23.04
N GLN A 4 16.58 3.97 23.47
CA GLN A 4 15.48 3.32 22.77
C GLN A 4 15.45 3.86 21.34
N MET A 5 15.76 3.00 20.36
CA MET A 5 15.62 3.37 18.96
C MET A 5 14.13 3.50 18.63
N ILE A 6 13.66 4.73 18.45
CA ILE A 6 12.28 5.00 18.05
C ILE A 6 12.12 4.56 16.60
N ALA A 7 11.22 3.60 16.36
CA ALA A 7 10.87 3.15 15.02
C ALA A 7 9.78 4.05 14.41
N TYR A 8 10.10 4.72 13.30
CA TYR A 8 9.20 5.58 12.55
C TYR A 8 8.29 4.76 11.62
N LYS A 9 7.24 4.15 12.18
CA LYS A 9 6.26 3.32 11.45
C LYS A 9 5.17 4.15 10.75
N ALA A 10 4.52 3.54 9.76
CA ALA A 10 3.32 4.09 9.15
C ALA A 10 2.12 3.91 10.08
N THR A 11 1.40 4.99 10.37
CA THR A 11 0.25 4.97 11.30
C THR A 11 -1.02 5.56 10.70
N ARG A 12 -0.91 6.20 9.53
CA ARG A 12 -2.02 6.88 8.84
C ARG A 12 -2.38 6.13 7.56
N THR A 13 -3.66 6.18 7.20
CA THR A 13 -4.17 5.63 5.93
C THR A 13 -3.49 6.32 4.75
N PRO A 14 -2.81 5.58 3.85
CA PRO A 14 -2.25 6.15 2.64
C PRO A 14 -3.34 6.69 1.70
N CYS A 15 -3.02 7.78 1.01
CA CYS A 15 -3.86 8.28 -0.06
C CYS A 15 -3.89 7.29 -1.22
N CYS A 16 -5.09 6.93 -1.65
CA CYS A 16 -5.29 6.04 -2.78
C CYS A 16 -5.32 6.85 -4.07
N LEU A 17 -4.13 7.08 -4.63
CA LEU A 17 -3.91 7.89 -5.83
C LEU A 17 -3.22 7.06 -6.91
N ASP A 18 -3.47 7.41 -8.16
CA ASP A 18 -2.80 6.78 -9.31
C ASP A 18 -1.44 7.44 -9.54
N THR A 19 -0.36 6.88 -8.96
CA THR A 19 1.00 7.41 -9.17
C THR A 19 1.51 7.23 -10.60
N LEU A 20 0.94 6.29 -11.37
CA LEU A 20 1.18 6.20 -12.82
C LEU A 20 0.39 7.23 -13.64
N MET A 21 -0.45 8.04 -12.99
CA MET A 21 -1.49 8.91 -13.58
C MET A 21 -2.74 8.16 -14.04
N PRO A 22 -3.95 8.74 -13.85
CA PRO A 22 -5.21 8.10 -14.21
C PRO A 22 -5.31 7.66 -15.68
N ASN A 23 -4.79 8.47 -16.61
CA ASN A 23 -4.84 8.14 -18.04
C ASN A 23 -3.97 6.91 -18.40
N VAL A 24 -2.87 6.68 -17.69
CA VAL A 24 -2.04 5.49 -17.91
C VAL A 24 -2.75 4.26 -17.36
N CYS A 25 -3.32 4.34 -16.15
CA CYS A 25 -4.12 3.26 -15.58
C CYS A 25 -5.33 2.91 -16.47
N LYS A 26 -6.00 3.93 -17.05
CA LYS A 26 -7.07 3.74 -18.04
C LYS A 26 -6.58 3.08 -19.34
N ALA A 27 -5.44 3.50 -19.86
CA ALA A 27 -4.87 2.85 -21.04
C ALA A 27 -4.49 1.38 -20.77
N LEU A 28 -3.95 1.09 -19.58
CA LEU A 28 -3.65 -0.28 -19.16
C LEU A 28 -4.91 -1.14 -19.03
N TYR A 29 -5.97 -0.58 -18.45
CA TYR A 29 -7.29 -1.21 -18.39
C TYR A 29 -7.81 -1.51 -19.79
N ASN A 30 -8.01 -0.49 -20.63
CA ASN A 30 -8.58 -0.63 -21.97
C ASN A 30 -7.81 -1.59 -22.89
N ARG A 31 -6.50 -1.74 -22.68
CA ARG A 31 -5.68 -2.68 -23.44
C ARG A 31 -5.99 -4.14 -23.09
N ASP A 32 -6.19 -4.44 -21.80
CA ASP A 32 -6.39 -5.79 -21.30
C ASP A 32 -7.04 -5.73 -19.91
N HIS A 33 -8.38 -5.83 -19.90
CA HIS A 33 -9.21 -5.67 -18.70
C HIS A 33 -8.90 -6.76 -17.67
N GLU A 34 -8.70 -8.00 -18.11
CA GLU A 34 -8.42 -9.14 -17.22
C GLU A 34 -7.05 -8.99 -16.56
N LYS A 35 -6.02 -8.62 -17.33
CA LYS A 35 -4.68 -8.41 -16.77
C LYS A 35 -4.66 -7.24 -15.81
N PHE A 36 -5.32 -6.12 -16.12
CA PHE A 36 -5.44 -4.99 -15.20
C PHE A 36 -6.12 -5.40 -13.90
N THR A 37 -7.27 -6.05 -13.99
CA THR A 37 -8.05 -6.52 -12.83
C THR A 37 -7.22 -7.48 -11.98
N ARG A 38 -6.54 -8.45 -12.60
CA ARG A 38 -5.63 -9.38 -11.92
C ARG A 38 -4.49 -8.67 -11.20
N GLN A 39 -3.95 -7.58 -11.75
CA GLN A 39 -2.95 -6.76 -11.06
C GLN A 39 -3.56 -6.04 -9.85
N CYS A 40 -4.73 -5.43 -9.98
CA CYS A 40 -5.42 -4.82 -8.84
C CYS A 40 -5.71 -5.83 -7.73
N ARG A 41 -6.09 -7.07 -8.07
CA ARG A 41 -6.48 -8.10 -7.11
C ARG A 41 -5.33 -8.88 -6.47
N ASN A 42 -4.16 -8.93 -7.11
CA ASN A 42 -3.07 -9.83 -6.67
C ASN A 42 -1.72 -9.13 -6.46
N ASN A 43 -1.60 -7.85 -6.80
CA ASN A 43 -0.34 -7.11 -6.67
C ASN A 43 -0.55 -5.85 -5.85
N ALA A 44 -0.21 -5.91 -4.57
CA ALA A 44 -0.35 -4.80 -3.63
C ALA A 44 0.35 -3.50 -4.07
N ASP A 45 1.46 -3.56 -4.81
CA ASP A 45 2.09 -2.34 -5.32
C ASP A 45 1.28 -1.72 -6.44
N PHE A 46 0.78 -2.55 -7.35
CA PHE A 46 -0.07 -2.08 -8.43
C PHE A 46 -1.37 -1.48 -7.86
N SER A 47 -1.99 -2.26 -6.98
CA SER A 47 -3.24 -1.99 -6.29
C SER A 47 -3.16 -0.72 -5.44
N PHE A 48 -2.22 -0.59 -4.50
CA PHE A 48 -2.25 0.53 -3.53
C PHE A 48 -1.32 1.69 -3.85
N ILE A 49 -0.38 1.54 -4.79
CA ILE A 49 0.56 2.61 -5.15
C ILE A 49 0.40 3.08 -6.59
N GLN A 50 0.38 2.17 -7.57
CA GLN A 50 0.49 2.57 -8.98
C GLN A 50 -0.84 3.09 -9.56
N CYS A 51 -1.92 2.35 -9.35
CA CYS A 51 -3.24 2.61 -9.93
C CYS A 51 -4.35 2.51 -8.89
N CYS A 52 -4.12 3.00 -7.67
CA CYS A 52 -5.04 2.79 -6.55
C CYS A 52 -6.44 3.34 -6.79
N HIS A 53 -6.55 4.60 -7.21
CA HIS A 53 -7.87 5.18 -7.44
C HIS A 53 -8.59 4.43 -8.55
N SER A 54 -7.89 4.09 -9.63
CA SER A 54 -8.43 3.28 -10.73
C SER A 54 -8.82 1.85 -10.30
N CYS A 55 -8.06 1.23 -9.39
CA CYS A 55 -8.30 -0.12 -8.90
C CYS A 55 -9.45 -0.24 -7.89
N HIS A 56 -9.84 0.84 -7.21
CA HIS A 56 -10.80 0.72 -6.09
C HIS A 56 -11.97 1.68 -6.13
N PHE A 57 -11.86 2.81 -6.83
CA PHE A 57 -12.84 3.90 -6.77
C PHE A 57 -13.36 4.35 -8.14
N ASN A 58 -12.86 3.76 -9.23
CA ASN A 58 -13.36 4.05 -10.57
C ASN A 58 -14.46 3.07 -10.99
N MET A 59 -15.72 3.46 -10.76
CA MET A 59 -16.88 2.63 -11.08
C MET A 59 -16.97 2.28 -12.58
N ASP A 60 -16.44 3.12 -13.47
CA ASP A 60 -16.46 2.88 -14.92
C ASP A 60 -15.49 1.79 -15.37
N MET A 61 -14.60 1.32 -14.49
CA MET A 61 -13.63 0.25 -14.79
C MET A 61 -14.07 -1.13 -14.29
N PHE A 62 -15.24 -1.24 -13.66
CA PHE A 62 -15.77 -2.51 -13.14
C PHE A 62 -17.07 -2.92 -13.86
N THR A 63 -17.06 -2.87 -15.19
CA THR A 63 -18.23 -3.12 -16.06
C THR A 63 -18.54 -4.60 -16.30
N SER A 64 -18.10 -5.51 -15.44
CA SER A 64 -18.34 -6.95 -15.64
C SER A 64 -19.62 -7.38 -14.93
N ASP A 65 -20.71 -7.57 -15.68
CA ASP A 65 -22.01 -8.03 -15.16
C ASP A 65 -21.96 -9.41 -14.48
N THR A 66 -20.87 -10.15 -14.67
CA THR A 66 -20.65 -11.51 -14.16
C THR A 66 -19.96 -11.58 -12.81
N ILE A 67 -19.32 -10.49 -12.34
CA ILE A 67 -18.56 -10.48 -11.08
C ILE A 67 -19.14 -9.38 -10.20
N PRO A 68 -19.83 -9.72 -9.10
CA PRO A 68 -20.28 -8.74 -8.13
C PRO A 68 -19.07 -7.94 -7.64
N VAL A 69 -19.09 -6.63 -7.82
CA VAL A 69 -18.09 -5.73 -7.26
C VAL A 69 -18.47 -5.51 -5.80
N PRO A 70 -17.64 -5.89 -4.82
CA PRO A 70 -17.86 -5.52 -3.43
C PRO A 70 -18.21 -4.04 -3.27
N ALA A 71 -19.17 -3.73 -2.40
CA ALA A 71 -19.59 -2.35 -2.13
C ALA A 71 -18.42 -1.46 -1.67
N ASP A 72 -17.41 -2.05 -1.02
CA ASP A 72 -16.14 -1.41 -0.70
C ASP A 72 -14.97 -2.26 -1.20
N LEU A 73 -14.63 -2.05 -2.48
CA LEU A 73 -13.57 -2.76 -3.17
C LEU A 73 -12.18 -2.47 -2.57
N TYR A 74 -11.98 -1.27 -2.03
CA TYR A 74 -10.75 -0.88 -1.35
C TYR A 74 -10.55 -1.71 -0.08
N GLN A 75 -11.57 -1.76 0.77
CA GLN A 75 -11.49 -2.46 2.05
C GLN A 75 -11.29 -3.97 1.85
N HIS A 76 -12.01 -4.56 0.88
CA HIS A 76 -11.82 -5.96 0.49
C HIS A 76 -10.36 -6.27 0.10
N ASP A 77 -9.75 -5.45 -0.75
CA ASP A 77 -8.37 -5.72 -1.19
C ASP A 77 -7.35 -5.44 -0.10
N VAL A 78 -7.61 -4.48 0.79
CA VAL A 78 -6.76 -4.27 1.97
C VAL A 78 -6.73 -5.54 2.81
N GLU A 79 -7.90 -6.12 3.06
CA GLU A 79 -8.02 -7.37 3.80
C GLU A 79 -7.27 -8.49 3.10
N GLU A 80 -7.53 -8.72 1.81
CA GLU A 80 -6.91 -9.82 1.07
C GLU A 80 -5.40 -9.64 0.87
N LEU A 81 -4.92 -8.44 0.51
CA LEU A 81 -3.54 -8.21 0.08
C LEU A 81 -2.61 -7.67 1.16
N LEU A 82 -3.14 -7.11 2.24
CA LEU A 82 -2.31 -6.48 3.29
C LEU A 82 -2.55 -7.08 4.68
N LEU A 83 -3.78 -7.46 5.03
CA LEU A 83 -4.09 -7.87 6.40
C LEU A 83 -4.26 -9.38 6.59
N ARG A 84 -4.64 -10.10 5.54
CA ARG A 84 -4.76 -11.56 5.56
C ARG A 84 -3.39 -12.16 5.81
N HIS A 85 -3.31 -13.07 6.79
CA HIS A 85 -2.08 -13.71 7.20
C HIS A 85 -1.60 -14.74 6.17
N HIS A 86 -1.03 -14.25 5.08
CA HIS A 86 -0.42 -15.06 4.03
C HIS A 86 1.03 -14.60 3.79
N PRO A 87 2.02 -15.51 3.74
CA PRO A 87 3.44 -15.13 3.63
C PRO A 87 3.77 -14.25 2.43
N GLN A 88 3.03 -14.40 1.33
CA GLN A 88 3.24 -13.63 0.10
C GLN A 88 2.64 -12.21 0.14
N ASN A 89 1.84 -11.89 1.16
CA ASN A 89 1.09 -10.63 1.20
C ASN A 89 1.85 -9.58 2.01
N CYS A 90 2.49 -10.03 3.11
CA CYS A 90 3.20 -9.17 4.03
C CYS A 90 4.66 -9.57 4.25
N PHE A 91 5.54 -8.95 3.49
CA PHE A 91 6.99 -9.16 3.57
C PHE A 91 7.74 -7.86 3.27
N ASP A 92 8.99 -7.79 3.73
CA ASP A 92 9.94 -6.79 3.28
C ASP A 92 10.67 -7.34 2.06
N ARG A 93 10.75 -6.57 0.97
CA ARG A 93 11.49 -6.97 -0.23
C ARG A 93 13.00 -6.95 -0.01
N HIS A 94 13.46 -6.05 0.85
CA HIS A 94 14.83 -6.07 1.34
C HIS A 94 14.90 -6.86 2.66
N GLY A 95 16.09 -7.33 3.00
CA GLY A 95 16.31 -8.07 4.24
C GLY A 95 15.95 -7.27 5.50
N THR A 96 15.59 -7.97 6.57
CA THR A 96 15.14 -7.39 7.84
C THR A 96 16.05 -6.30 8.36
N GLN A 97 17.38 -6.50 8.32
CA GLN A 97 18.37 -5.53 8.80
C GLN A 97 18.28 -4.18 8.07
N PHE A 98 18.05 -4.21 6.76
CA PHE A 98 17.90 -2.99 5.96
C PHE A 98 16.66 -2.21 6.39
N CYS A 99 15.53 -2.89 6.54
CA CYS A 99 14.28 -2.25 6.91
C CYS A 99 14.24 -1.82 8.38
N GLU A 100 14.91 -2.54 9.28
CA GLU A 100 15.12 -2.11 10.66
C GLU A 100 15.98 -0.85 10.72
N ALA A 101 17.06 -0.79 9.94
CA ALA A 101 17.88 0.42 9.85
C ALA A 101 17.09 1.59 9.26
N PHE A 102 16.22 1.34 8.28
CA PHE A 102 15.33 2.33 7.69
C PHE A 102 14.37 2.90 8.74
N VAL A 103 13.62 2.05 9.46
CA VAL A 103 12.62 2.53 10.42
C VAL A 103 13.23 3.15 11.67
N THR A 104 14.44 2.75 12.06
CA THR A 104 15.16 3.36 13.20
C THR A 104 15.99 4.58 12.80
N ARG A 105 16.01 4.92 11.50
CA ARG A 105 16.86 5.97 10.92
C ARG A 105 18.32 5.84 11.33
N SER A 106 18.84 4.62 11.31
CA SER A 106 20.24 4.33 11.63
C SER A 106 21.10 4.16 10.38
N GLY A 107 22.43 4.22 10.54
CA GLY A 107 23.38 4.10 9.44
C GLY A 107 23.14 5.12 8.33
N MET A 108 23.02 4.64 7.09
CA MET A 108 22.80 5.51 5.92
C MET A 108 21.47 6.28 5.92
N TRP A 109 20.49 5.86 6.75
CA TRP A 109 19.17 6.49 6.82
C TRP A 109 19.09 7.67 7.77
N GLY A 110 20.09 7.88 8.64
CA GLY A 110 20.05 8.90 9.69
C GLY A 110 19.90 10.33 9.19
N ARG A 111 20.39 10.63 7.98
CA ARG A 111 20.27 11.96 7.35
C ARG A 111 19.21 12.02 6.25
N LYS A 112 18.54 10.91 5.93
CA LYS A 112 17.52 10.87 4.87
C LYS A 112 16.18 11.34 5.45
N ALA A 113 15.41 12.08 4.65
CA ALA A 113 14.06 12.54 5.01
C ALA A 113 12.99 11.45 4.83
N LEU A 114 13.31 10.36 4.13
CA LEU A 114 12.38 9.27 3.87
C LEU A 114 12.05 8.52 5.16
N THR A 115 10.76 8.36 5.44
CA THR A 115 10.22 7.59 6.55
C THR A 115 9.12 6.66 6.04
N CYS A 116 8.62 5.78 6.89
CA CYS A 116 7.45 4.97 6.54
C CYS A 116 6.19 5.80 6.31
N GLN A 117 6.10 7.04 6.79
CA GLN A 117 4.87 7.82 6.66
C GLN A 117 4.73 8.47 5.28
N HIS A 118 5.82 8.91 4.65
CA HIS A 118 5.74 9.79 3.47
C HIS A 118 6.46 9.19 2.26
N SER A 119 6.41 7.87 2.09
CA SER A 119 7.21 7.23 1.07
C SER A 119 6.60 5.96 0.50
N ALA A 120 6.33 5.98 -0.81
CA ALA A 120 5.94 4.82 -1.58
C ALA A 120 7.07 3.79 -1.61
N PHE A 121 8.32 4.24 -1.56
CA PHE A 121 9.48 3.36 -1.38
C PHE A 121 9.34 2.51 -0.11
N ALA A 122 8.92 3.10 1.00
CA ALA A 122 8.75 2.37 2.25
C ALA A 122 7.66 1.29 2.15
N PHE A 123 6.53 1.58 1.51
CA PHE A 123 5.48 0.59 1.23
C PHE A 123 5.97 -0.55 0.34
N ARG A 124 6.73 -0.22 -0.71
CA ARG A 124 7.23 -1.20 -1.69
C ARG A 124 8.33 -2.10 -1.13
N VAL A 125 9.21 -1.53 -0.31
CA VAL A 125 10.46 -2.20 0.11
C VAL A 125 10.37 -2.77 1.52
N CYS A 126 9.77 -2.04 2.45
CA CYS A 126 9.74 -2.36 3.87
C CYS A 126 8.31 -2.48 4.40
N ARG A 127 7.39 -3.01 3.60
CA ARG A 127 5.96 -3.07 3.89
C ARG A 127 5.65 -3.60 5.29
N LYS A 128 6.28 -4.73 5.65
CA LYS A 128 6.06 -5.42 6.92
C LYS A 128 6.68 -4.65 8.07
N THR A 129 7.93 -4.23 7.95
CA THR A 129 8.63 -3.54 9.04
C THR A 129 8.09 -2.13 9.29
N CYS A 130 7.63 -1.45 8.24
CA CYS A 130 6.93 -0.17 8.34
C CYS A 130 5.50 -0.29 8.91
N GLY A 131 4.93 -1.50 8.98
CA GLY A 131 3.61 -1.74 9.54
C GLY A 131 2.44 -1.44 8.59
N PHE A 132 2.69 -1.47 7.28
CA PHE A 132 1.63 -1.37 6.27
C PHE A 132 0.81 -2.66 6.12
N CYS A 133 1.31 -3.80 6.57
CA CYS A 133 0.64 -5.08 6.42
C CYS A 133 0.75 -5.91 7.70
N ALA A 134 -0.09 -6.93 7.82
CA ALA A 134 -0.09 -7.87 8.92
C ALA A 134 0.48 -9.23 8.49
N SER A 135 1.15 -9.90 9.44
CA SER A 135 1.67 -11.25 9.32
C SER A 135 1.44 -11.98 10.65
N VAL A 136 1.63 -13.30 10.69
CA VAL A 136 1.40 -14.13 11.89
C VAL A 136 1.97 -13.52 13.19
N ASN A 137 3.15 -12.88 13.12
CA ASN A 137 3.86 -12.35 14.29
C ASN A 137 3.89 -10.82 14.37
N LYS A 138 3.22 -10.11 13.45
CA LYS A 138 3.21 -8.63 13.43
C LYS A 138 1.88 -8.12 12.91
N THR A 139 1.22 -7.26 13.67
CA THR A 139 0.03 -6.54 13.21
C THR A 139 0.41 -5.31 12.40
N ALA A 140 -0.48 -4.92 11.47
CA ALA A 140 -0.37 -3.63 10.79
C ALA A 140 -0.57 -2.49 11.80
N THR A 141 0.20 -1.42 11.67
CA THR A 141 0.03 -0.19 12.46
C THR A 141 -0.85 0.83 11.76
N VAL A 142 -1.01 0.70 10.44
CA VAL A 142 -1.98 1.47 9.67
C VAL A 142 -3.39 0.92 9.89
N ARG A 143 -4.33 1.80 10.20
CA ARG A 143 -5.77 1.53 10.09
C ARG A 143 -6.23 2.02 8.73
N TYR A 144 -6.62 1.10 7.86
CA TYR A 144 -7.11 1.41 6.53
C TYR A 144 -8.58 1.83 6.58
N ASP A 145 -8.94 2.80 5.76
CA ASP A 145 -10.29 3.36 5.69
C ASP A 145 -10.51 3.93 4.29
N SER A 146 -11.51 3.42 3.57
CA SER A 146 -11.81 3.83 2.20
C SER A 146 -12.25 5.30 2.09
N THR A 147 -12.92 5.83 3.13
CA THR A 147 -13.37 7.22 3.17
C THR A 147 -12.22 8.21 3.38
N LEU A 148 -11.21 7.82 4.15
CA LEU A 148 -9.99 8.60 4.31
C LEU A 148 -9.12 8.48 3.06
N ALA A 149 -8.93 7.28 2.53
CA ALA A 149 -8.04 7.01 1.40
C ALA A 149 -8.39 7.79 0.12
N LYS A 150 -9.69 8.03 -0.12
CA LYS A 150 -10.19 8.82 -1.26
C LYS A 150 -10.07 10.34 -1.10
N ASN A 151 -9.78 10.83 0.10
CA ASN A 151 -9.73 12.27 0.40
C ASN A 151 -8.28 12.74 0.63
N PRO A 152 -7.64 13.39 -0.35
CA PRO A 152 -6.24 13.84 -0.25
C PRO A 152 -5.92 14.81 0.89
N LYS A 153 -6.94 15.37 1.57
CA LYS A 153 -6.78 16.25 2.73
C LYS A 153 -6.75 15.47 4.06
N SER A 154 -7.21 14.23 4.07
CA SER A 154 -7.36 13.42 5.28
C SER A 154 -6.41 12.22 5.35
N CYS A 155 -6.01 11.69 4.20
CA CYS A 155 -5.02 10.62 4.08
C CYS A 155 -3.56 11.13 4.05
N GLU A 156 -2.63 10.19 4.11
CA GLU A 156 -1.19 10.44 4.06
C GLU A 156 -0.63 10.21 2.64
N ARG A 157 0.04 11.21 2.07
CA ARG A 157 0.63 11.07 0.73
C ARG A 157 1.98 10.37 0.84
N LEU A 158 2.18 9.40 -0.04
CA LEU A 158 3.42 8.62 -0.09
C LEU A 158 4.43 9.16 -1.12
N PHE A 159 4.21 10.35 -1.68
CA PHE A 159 5.03 10.96 -2.73
C PHE A 159 4.84 12.49 -2.77
#